data_AF-A0A078B1E1-F1
#
_entry.id   AF-A0A078B1E1-F1
#
_cell.length_a   1.000
_cell.length_b   1.000
_cell.length_c   1.000
_cell.angle_alpha   90.00
_cell.angle_beta   90.00
_cell.angle_gamma   90.00
#
_symmetry.space_group_name_H-M   'P 1'
#
loop_
_entity.id
_entity.type
_entity.pdbx_description
1 polymer ?
#
loop_
_entity_poly.entity_id
_entity_poly.type
_entity_poly.pdbx_seq_one_letter_code
_entity_poly.pdbx_strand_id
1 'polypeptide(L)'
;MTYLVNIFKDKNTVILAFKAAISLFLVQITYLISGQYTIISHATILSSLGGAIIVVLRFITKQQVHKYEYLGILLAMIGCVISVFDEIQKVNEKDLNIPLGDISGLLCSIFMVIQMNCTHELIQKVPTSLATLFSIVVGLLLIIAFGLLFDNFTFDMNMNTGIFGFCNSEYFLYTFFILGFFTGAVAQFTEYQSLKYFSPLIVINFLLFEPIISQFQSCWLGIDQAPGEMTYIGGLFTLLGIFFVSYGGQLLEDILENQNNQKISKGHSENYKIQLTN
;
A
#
# COMPACT_ATOMS: atom_id res chain seq x y z
N MET A 1 -26.57 10.72 8.59
CA MET A 1 -27.22 9.49 9.12
C MET A 1 -27.63 8.52 8.00
N THR A 2 -28.24 8.98 6.90
CA THR A 2 -28.77 8.14 5.81
C THR A 2 -27.71 7.26 5.12
N TYR A 3 -26.48 7.76 4.93
CA TYR A 3 -25.38 7.00 4.32
C TYR A 3 -24.77 5.92 5.23
N LEU A 4 -24.67 6.20 6.54
CA LEU A 4 -24.24 5.20 7.53
C LEU A 4 -25.20 4.00 7.54
N VAL A 5 -26.51 4.27 7.53
CA VAL A 5 -27.54 3.23 7.48
C VAL A 5 -27.49 2.43 6.18
N ASN A 6 -27.05 3.02 5.07
CA ASN A 6 -26.94 2.31 3.79
C ASN A 6 -25.72 1.39 3.69
N ILE A 7 -24.59 1.70 4.35
CA ILE A 7 -23.46 0.74 4.45
C ILE A 7 -23.93 -0.57 5.09
N PHE A 8 -24.66 -0.47 6.20
CA PHE A 8 -25.11 -1.64 6.96
C PHE A 8 -26.28 -2.40 6.30
N LYS A 9 -26.85 -1.90 5.19
CA LYS A 9 -27.93 -2.59 4.48
C LYS A 9 -27.43 -3.64 3.49
N ASP A 10 -26.28 -3.42 2.85
CA ASP A 10 -25.70 -4.39 1.92
C ASP A 10 -24.61 -5.20 2.61
N LYS A 11 -24.90 -6.48 2.84
CA LYS A 11 -23.97 -7.45 3.44
C LYS A 11 -22.64 -7.50 2.70
N ASN A 12 -22.64 -7.37 1.38
CA ASN A 12 -21.41 -7.43 0.59
C ASN A 12 -20.54 -6.19 0.81
N THR A 13 -21.15 -5.00 0.85
CA THR A 13 -20.46 -3.75 1.19
C THR A 13 -19.88 -3.77 2.60
N VAL A 14 -20.59 -4.32 3.58
CA VAL A 14 -20.07 -4.50 4.96
C VAL A 14 -18.85 -5.42 4.97
N ILE A 15 -18.94 -6.60 4.32
CA ILE A 15 -17.81 -7.55 4.24
C ILE A 15 -16.60 -6.88 3.58
N LEU A 16 -16.83 -6.13 2.51
CA LEU A 16 -15.78 -5.40 1.81
C LEU A 16 -15.13 -4.32 2.68
N ALA A 17 -15.91 -3.58 3.46
CA ALA A 17 -15.41 -2.58 4.41
C ALA A 17 -14.52 -3.22 5.49
N PHE A 18 -14.94 -4.36 6.05
CA PHE A 18 -14.11 -5.10 7.01
C PHE A 18 -12.84 -5.66 6.37
N LYS A 19 -12.90 -6.18 5.15
CA LYS A 19 -11.71 -6.64 4.41
C LYS A 19 -10.71 -5.48 4.20
N ALA A 20 -11.19 -4.31 3.79
CA ALA A 20 -10.36 -3.12 3.62
C ALA A 20 -9.73 -2.67 4.96
N ALA A 21 -10.48 -2.68 6.05
CA ALA A 21 -9.97 -2.30 7.37
C ALA A 21 -8.95 -3.30 7.95
N ILE A 22 -9.22 -4.61 7.83
CA ILE A 22 -8.31 -5.67 8.30
C ILE A 22 -7.02 -5.67 7.48
N SER A 23 -7.12 -5.49 6.16
CA SER A 23 -5.93 -5.40 5.31
C SER A 23 -5.11 -4.14 5.60
N LEU A 24 -5.75 -2.99 5.87
CA LEU A 24 -5.05 -1.79 6.35
C LEU A 24 -4.31 -2.06 7.68
N PHE A 25 -4.95 -2.72 8.64
CA PHE A 25 -4.29 -3.14 9.88
C PHE A 25 -3.05 -4.00 9.61
N LEU A 26 -3.16 -4.99 8.73
CA LEU A 26 -2.06 -5.89 8.38
C LEU A 26 -0.92 -5.15 7.67
N VAL A 27 -1.22 -4.20 6.79
CA VAL A 27 -0.23 -3.30 6.19
C VAL A 27 0.55 -2.56 7.27
N GLN A 28 -0.15 -1.92 8.22
CA GLN A 28 0.51 -1.12 9.26
C GLN A 28 1.41 -1.97 10.17
N ILE A 29 0.94 -3.15 10.62
CA ILE A 29 1.73 -4.03 11.49
C ILE A 29 2.94 -4.61 10.75
N THR A 30 2.77 -5.10 9.53
CA THR A 30 3.89 -5.68 8.77
C THR A 30 4.93 -4.64 8.37
N TYR A 31 4.50 -3.42 8.05
CA TYR A 31 5.41 -2.30 7.81
C TYR A 31 6.18 -1.90 9.09
N LEU A 32 5.50 -1.81 10.24
CA LEU A 32 6.13 -1.49 11.52
C LEU A 32 7.18 -2.53 11.92
N ILE A 33 6.84 -3.82 11.83
CA ILE A 33 7.76 -4.93 12.09
C ILE A 33 8.96 -4.87 11.13
N SER A 34 8.72 -4.59 9.85
CA SER A 34 9.78 -4.44 8.84
C SER A 34 10.75 -3.32 9.23
N GLY A 35 10.25 -2.10 9.46
CA GLY A 35 11.09 -0.96 9.86
C GLY A 35 11.80 -1.16 11.21
N GLN A 36 11.26 -1.98 12.11
CA GLN A 36 11.91 -2.31 13.38
C GLN A 36 13.07 -3.30 13.22
N TYR A 37 12.91 -4.35 12.40
CA TYR A 37 13.89 -5.44 12.31
C TYR A 37 14.87 -5.35 11.13
N THR A 38 14.60 -4.51 10.12
CA THR A 38 15.55 -4.22 9.02
C THR A 38 15.86 -2.71 8.95
N ILE A 39 16.65 -2.28 7.95
CA ILE A 39 16.88 -0.85 7.67
C ILE A 39 15.70 -0.25 6.91
N ILE A 40 15.48 1.07 7.04
CA ILE A 40 14.27 1.72 6.49
C ILE A 40 14.24 1.64 4.97
N SER A 41 15.41 1.68 4.32
CA SER A 41 15.53 1.44 2.88
C SER A 41 15.00 0.06 2.46
N HIS A 42 15.35 -1.01 3.16
CA HIS A 42 14.86 -2.36 2.83
C HIS A 42 13.36 -2.47 3.09
N ALA A 43 12.89 -2.00 4.25
CA ALA A 43 11.47 -2.02 4.60
C ALA A 43 10.61 -1.30 3.57
N THR A 44 11.00 -0.09 3.18
CA THR A 44 10.27 0.73 2.20
C THR A 44 10.30 0.10 0.81
N ILE A 45 11.48 -0.26 0.28
CA ILE A 45 11.62 -0.88 -1.05
C ILE A 45 10.78 -2.15 -1.16
N LEU A 46 10.87 -3.04 -0.16
CA LEU A 46 10.14 -4.30 -0.17
C LEU A 46 8.63 -4.10 -0.02
N SER A 47 8.19 -3.14 0.81
CA SER A 47 6.77 -2.80 0.95
C SER A 47 6.17 -2.18 -0.32
N SER A 48 6.98 -1.50 -1.13
CA SER A 48 6.58 -0.90 -2.42
C SER A 48 6.50 -1.89 -3.59
N LEU A 49 6.80 -3.18 -3.38
CA LEU A 49 6.71 -4.21 -4.42
C LEU A 49 5.28 -4.58 -4.85
N GLY A 50 4.26 -3.85 -4.40
CA GLY A 50 2.85 -4.14 -4.71
C GLY A 50 2.58 -4.28 -6.22
N GLY A 51 3.20 -3.45 -7.05
CA GLY A 51 3.15 -3.59 -8.51
C GLY A 51 3.65 -4.95 -8.99
N ALA A 52 4.84 -5.37 -8.56
CA ALA A 52 5.42 -6.67 -8.93
C ALA A 52 4.55 -7.85 -8.44
N ILE A 53 3.99 -7.76 -7.23
CA ILE A 53 3.06 -8.76 -6.70
C ILE A 53 1.81 -8.90 -7.57
N ILE A 54 1.23 -7.80 -8.06
CA ILE A 54 0.08 -7.83 -8.97
C ILE A 54 0.40 -8.66 -10.22
N VAL A 55 1.61 -8.53 -10.78
CA VAL A 55 2.02 -9.30 -11.97
C VAL A 55 2.16 -10.78 -11.64
N VAL A 56 2.77 -11.11 -10.50
CA VAL A 56 2.90 -12.51 -10.04
C VAL A 56 1.51 -13.14 -9.86
N LEU A 57 0.56 -12.41 -9.26
CA LEU A 57 -0.83 -12.86 -9.12
C LEU A 57 -1.52 -13.06 -10.47
N ARG A 58 -1.33 -12.14 -11.42
CA ARG A 58 -1.86 -12.28 -12.79
C ARG A 58 -1.28 -13.48 -13.52
N PHE A 59 0.01 -13.74 -13.33
CA PHE A 59 0.66 -14.92 -13.87
C PHE A 59 0.07 -16.23 -13.32
N ILE A 60 -0.10 -16.33 -11.99
CA ILE A 60 -0.70 -17.50 -11.34
C ILE A 60 -2.16 -17.70 -11.77
N THR A 61 -2.93 -16.61 -11.90
CA THR A 61 -4.34 -16.63 -12.32
C THR A 61 -4.53 -16.76 -13.83
N LYS A 62 -3.44 -16.91 -14.61
CA LYS A 62 -3.44 -17.03 -16.07
C LYS A 62 -4.10 -15.83 -16.79
N GLN A 63 -4.04 -14.66 -16.16
CA GLN A 63 -4.45 -13.41 -16.80
C GLN A 63 -3.36 -12.93 -17.76
N GLN A 64 -3.73 -12.03 -18.68
CA GLN A 64 -2.76 -11.44 -19.60
C GLN A 64 -1.78 -10.55 -18.83
N VAL A 65 -0.52 -10.55 -19.28
CA VAL A 65 0.59 -9.79 -18.69
C VAL A 65 1.35 -9.14 -19.82
N HIS A 66 1.60 -7.84 -19.74
CA HIS A 66 2.34 -7.12 -20.77
C HIS A 66 3.85 -7.44 -20.71
N LYS A 67 4.56 -7.33 -21.83
CA LYS A 67 6.01 -7.61 -21.90
C LYS A 67 6.84 -6.73 -20.95
N TYR A 68 6.43 -5.47 -20.79
CA TYR A 68 7.08 -4.54 -19.85
C TYR A 68 6.92 -4.97 -18.39
N GLU A 69 5.89 -5.75 -18.06
CA GLU A 69 5.71 -6.26 -16.71
C GLU A 69 6.74 -7.32 -16.36
N TYR A 70 7.05 -8.22 -17.29
CA TYR A 70 8.12 -9.20 -17.11
C TYR A 70 9.49 -8.53 -16.97
N LEU A 71 9.77 -7.53 -17.81
CA LEU A 71 11.01 -6.75 -17.72
C LEU A 71 11.09 -6.02 -16.38
N GLY A 72 9.99 -5.42 -15.95
CA GLY A 72 9.90 -4.69 -14.70
C GLY A 72 10.14 -5.57 -13.48
N ILE A 73 9.54 -6.78 -13.42
CA ILE A 73 9.83 -7.74 -12.34
C ILE A 73 11.32 -8.10 -12.32
N LEU A 74 11.92 -8.38 -13.48
CA LEU A 74 13.33 -8.76 -13.56
C LEU A 74 14.22 -7.66 -13.00
N LEU A 75 14.00 -6.41 -13.41
CA LEU A 75 14.73 -5.24 -12.91
C LEU A 75 14.50 -5.03 -11.40
N ALA A 76 13.26 -5.20 -10.93
CA ALA A 76 12.93 -5.07 -9.52
C ALA A 76 13.64 -6.11 -8.65
N MET A 77 13.67 -7.36 -9.10
CA MET A 77 14.37 -8.44 -8.43
C MET A 77 15.89 -8.22 -8.41
N ILE A 78 16.48 -7.76 -9.52
CA ILE A 78 17.90 -7.41 -9.57
C ILE A 78 18.21 -6.28 -8.59
N GLY A 79 17.39 -5.24 -8.55
CA GLY A 79 17.56 -4.11 -7.64
C GLY A 79 17.49 -4.51 -6.16
N CYS A 80 16.52 -5.36 -5.80
CA CYS A 80 16.43 -5.92 -4.45
C CYS A 80 17.69 -6.72 -4.08
N VAL A 81 18.17 -7.60 -4.98
CA VAL A 81 19.38 -8.40 -4.74
C VAL A 81 20.62 -7.51 -4.56
N ILE A 82 20.79 -6.47 -5.38
CA ILE A 82 21.90 -5.53 -5.24
C ILE A 82 21.83 -4.79 -3.88
N SER A 83 20.63 -4.35 -3.47
CA SER A 83 20.43 -3.62 -2.21
C SER A 83 20.78 -4.43 -0.96
N VAL A 84 20.73 -5.76 -1.04
CA VAL A 84 21.07 -6.67 0.08
C VAL A 84 22.58 -6.77 0.31
N PHE A 85 23.41 -6.48 -0.70
CA PHE A 85 24.87 -6.58 -0.58
C PHE A 85 25.53 -5.36 0.07
N ASP A 86 24.76 -4.36 0.46
CA ASP A 86 25.29 -3.16 1.09
C ASP A 86 25.66 -3.38 2.56
N GLU A 87 26.65 -2.63 3.06
CA GLU A 87 27.02 -2.69 4.47
C GLU A 87 25.93 -2.04 5.35
N ILE A 88 25.31 -2.84 6.21
CA ILE A 88 24.09 -2.49 6.95
C ILE A 88 24.46 -1.70 8.21
N GLN A 89 24.02 -0.45 8.32
CA GLN A 89 24.29 0.40 9.49
C GLN A 89 23.00 0.99 10.07
N LYS A 90 22.34 0.24 10.96
CA LYS A 90 21.25 0.79 11.79
C LYS A 90 21.83 1.41 13.06
N VAL A 91 21.28 2.53 13.51
CA VAL A 91 21.74 3.24 14.73
C VAL A 91 21.69 2.34 15.98
N ASN A 92 20.74 1.39 16.04
CA ASN A 92 20.65 0.39 17.11
C ASN A 92 20.74 -1.03 16.53
N GLU A 93 21.95 -1.59 16.49
CA GLU A 93 22.20 -2.92 15.91
C GLU A 93 21.51 -4.07 16.67
N LYS A 94 21.19 -3.87 17.96
CA LYS A 94 20.60 -4.93 18.81
C LYS A 94 19.20 -5.36 18.38
N ASP A 95 18.49 -4.52 17.64
CA ASP A 95 17.13 -4.78 17.17
C ASP A 95 17.12 -5.40 15.75
N LEU A 96 18.30 -5.67 15.14
CA LEU A 96 18.38 -6.19 13.78
C LEU A 96 18.02 -7.68 13.71
N ASN A 97 16.98 -7.96 12.92
CA ASN A 97 16.66 -9.29 12.42
C ASN A 97 16.22 -9.16 10.96
N ILE A 98 17.21 -8.95 10.08
CA ILE A 98 16.99 -8.61 8.67
C ILE A 98 16.05 -9.61 7.97
N PRO A 99 16.21 -10.95 8.10
CA PRO A 99 15.29 -11.88 7.44
C PRO A 99 13.82 -11.70 7.87
N LEU A 100 13.58 -11.47 9.16
CA LEU A 100 12.23 -11.22 9.66
C LEU A 100 11.67 -9.89 9.15
N GLY A 101 12.51 -8.85 9.16
CA GLY A 101 12.15 -7.52 8.66
C GLY A 101 11.81 -7.54 7.17
N ASP A 102 12.62 -8.21 6.36
CA ASP A 102 12.46 -8.28 4.91
C ASP A 102 11.24 -9.13 4.50
N ILE A 103 11.03 -10.27 5.15
CA ILE A 103 9.81 -11.08 4.96
C ILE A 103 8.57 -10.26 5.32
N SER A 104 8.63 -9.48 6.40
CA SER A 104 7.52 -8.61 6.80
C SER A 104 7.28 -7.49 5.78
N GLY A 105 8.34 -6.91 5.20
CA GLY A 105 8.21 -5.93 4.11
C GLY A 105 7.57 -6.53 2.85
N LEU A 106 7.95 -7.75 2.48
CA LEU A 106 7.31 -8.48 1.38
C LEU A 106 5.82 -8.78 1.67
N LEU A 107 5.48 -9.23 2.88
CA LEU A 107 4.10 -9.43 3.30
C LEU A 107 3.29 -8.13 3.27
N CYS A 108 3.89 -7.02 3.67
CA CYS A 108 3.29 -5.69 3.59
C CYS A 108 2.85 -5.37 2.15
N SER A 109 3.70 -5.64 1.16
CA SER A 109 3.34 -5.39 -0.26
C SER A 109 2.13 -6.20 -0.73
N ILE A 110 1.96 -7.44 -0.24
CA ILE A 110 0.81 -8.28 -0.56
C ILE A 110 -0.47 -7.70 0.07
N PHE A 111 -0.42 -7.34 1.36
CA PHE A 111 -1.56 -6.75 2.05
C PHE A 111 -1.93 -5.38 1.47
N MET A 112 -0.95 -4.60 1.02
CA MET A 112 -1.16 -3.31 0.36
C MET A 112 -1.99 -3.49 -0.92
N VAL A 113 -1.65 -4.46 -1.77
CA VAL A 113 -2.42 -4.74 -2.98
C VAL A 113 -3.86 -5.17 -2.65
N ILE A 114 -4.05 -6.01 -1.63
CA ILE A 114 -5.39 -6.44 -1.19
C ILE A 114 -6.18 -5.23 -0.68
N GLN A 115 -5.56 -4.40 0.14
CA GLN A 115 -6.15 -3.19 0.72
C GLN A 115 -6.57 -2.20 -0.37
N MET A 116 -5.72 -1.94 -1.35
CA MET A 116 -5.97 -0.99 -2.42
C MET A 116 -7.15 -1.43 -3.28
N ASN A 117 -7.18 -2.71 -3.66
CA ASN A 117 -8.28 -3.27 -4.45
C ASN A 117 -9.62 -3.26 -3.69
N CYS A 118 -9.60 -3.68 -2.42
CA CYS A 118 -10.81 -3.69 -1.59
C CYS A 118 -11.34 -2.27 -1.35
N THR A 119 -10.43 -1.33 -1.11
CA THR A 119 -10.77 0.08 -0.89
C THR A 119 -11.31 0.71 -2.16
N HIS A 120 -10.67 0.47 -3.30
CA HIS A 120 -11.14 0.93 -4.61
C HIS A 120 -12.56 0.46 -4.90
N GLU A 121 -12.87 -0.82 -4.67
CA GLU A 121 -14.25 -1.30 -4.85
C GLU A 121 -15.23 -0.66 -3.83
N LEU A 122 -14.79 -0.44 -2.59
CA LEU A 122 -15.63 0.11 -1.53
C LEU A 122 -16.04 1.56 -1.79
N ILE A 123 -15.07 2.42 -2.12
CA ILE A 123 -15.27 3.87 -2.31
C ILE A 123 -16.07 4.22 -3.58
N GLN A 124 -16.27 3.25 -4.49
CA GLN A 124 -17.25 3.38 -5.58
C GLN A 124 -18.71 3.20 -5.09
N LYS A 125 -18.92 2.50 -3.98
CA LYS A 125 -20.24 2.20 -3.41
C LYS A 125 -20.64 3.15 -2.28
N VAL A 126 -19.66 3.72 -1.57
CA VAL A 126 -19.90 4.53 -0.37
C VAL A 126 -19.10 5.84 -0.42
N PRO A 127 -19.52 6.90 0.30
CA PRO A 127 -18.72 8.12 0.37
C PRO A 127 -17.32 7.85 0.94
N THR A 128 -16.29 8.39 0.28
CA THR A 128 -14.88 8.19 0.66
C THR A 128 -14.63 8.51 2.14
N SER A 129 -15.18 9.62 2.65
CA SER A 129 -15.00 10.04 4.04
C SER A 129 -15.49 8.99 5.04
N LEU A 130 -16.58 8.30 4.69
CA LEU A 130 -17.15 7.26 5.54
C LEU A 130 -16.33 5.97 5.47
N ALA A 131 -15.85 5.58 4.29
CA ALA A 131 -14.94 4.45 4.12
C ALA A 131 -13.64 4.66 4.91
N THR A 132 -13.01 5.84 4.77
CA THR A 132 -11.77 6.19 5.48
C THR A 132 -11.99 6.18 6.99
N LEU A 133 -13.06 6.82 7.50
CA LEU A 133 -13.37 6.83 8.93
C LEU A 133 -13.55 5.40 9.48
N PHE A 134 -14.31 4.56 8.77
CA PHE A 134 -14.52 3.18 9.18
C PHE A 134 -13.22 2.38 9.21
N SER A 135 -12.40 2.46 8.14
CA SER A 135 -11.11 1.77 8.07
C SER A 135 -10.16 2.22 9.18
N ILE A 136 -10.06 3.53 9.45
CA ILE A 136 -9.19 4.06 10.51
C ILE A 136 -9.67 3.59 11.89
N VAL A 137 -10.97 3.69 12.20
CA VAL A 137 -11.49 3.31 13.52
C VAL A 137 -11.29 1.81 13.77
N VAL A 138 -11.65 0.95 12.82
CA VAL A 138 -11.45 -0.50 12.96
C VAL A 138 -9.97 -0.85 13.00
N GLY A 139 -9.15 -0.22 12.15
CA GLY A 139 -7.70 -0.41 12.14
C GLY A 139 -7.06 -0.03 13.49
N LEU A 140 -7.43 1.13 14.05
CA LEU A 140 -6.95 1.59 15.36
C LEU A 140 -7.31 0.60 16.47
N LEU A 141 -8.56 0.10 16.50
CA LEU A 141 -8.98 -0.90 17.47
C LEU A 141 -8.18 -2.20 17.37
N LEU A 142 -7.90 -2.66 16.14
CA LEU A 142 -7.09 -3.85 15.90
C LEU A 142 -5.62 -3.65 16.29
N ILE A 143 -5.03 -2.48 15.98
CA ILE A 143 -3.66 -2.14 16.41
C ILE A 143 -3.56 -2.09 17.94
N ILE A 144 -4.53 -1.46 18.62
CA ILE A 144 -4.56 -1.40 20.08
C ILE A 144 -4.68 -2.82 20.66
N ALA A 145 -5.58 -3.64 20.12
CA ALA A 145 -5.74 -5.02 20.56
C ALA A 145 -4.46 -5.85 20.35
N PHE A 146 -3.75 -5.64 19.24
CA PHE A 146 -2.46 -6.26 18.97
C PHE A 146 -1.38 -5.79 19.95
N GLY A 147 -1.32 -4.49 20.24
CA GLY A 147 -0.38 -3.92 21.21
C GLY A 147 -0.57 -4.50 22.61
N LEU A 148 -1.82 -4.68 23.05
CA LEU A 148 -2.15 -5.26 24.36
C LEU A 148 -1.76 -6.74 24.51
N LEU A 149 -1.27 -7.40 23.45
CA LEU A 149 -0.67 -8.73 23.55
C LEU A 149 0.76 -8.69 24.14
N PHE A 150 1.37 -7.51 24.22
CA PHE A 150 2.71 -7.32 24.75
C PHE A 150 2.63 -6.73 26.16
N ASP A 151 3.35 -7.34 27.11
CA ASP A 151 3.33 -6.94 28.54
C ASP A 151 3.77 -5.49 28.78
N ASN A 152 4.50 -4.91 27.83
CA ASN A 152 5.01 -3.53 27.91
C ASN A 152 4.00 -2.48 27.42
N PHE A 153 2.83 -2.88 26.93
CA PHE A 153 1.82 -1.96 26.39
C PHE A 153 0.66 -1.79 27.36
N THR A 154 0.48 -0.58 27.88
CA THR A 154 -0.44 -0.28 28.98
C THR A 154 -1.62 0.57 28.53
N PHE A 155 -2.76 0.43 29.23
CA PHE A 155 -3.95 1.26 29.01
C PHE A 155 -3.89 2.52 29.90
N ASP A 156 -2.93 3.39 29.63
CA ASP A 156 -2.73 4.65 30.36
C ASP A 156 -2.16 5.78 29.45
N MET A 157 -1.76 6.88 30.07
CA MET A 157 -1.17 8.06 29.44
C MET A 157 0.37 8.09 29.51
N ASN A 158 1.01 6.98 29.88
CA ASN A 158 2.47 6.90 29.92
C ASN A 158 3.03 7.12 28.52
N MET A 159 4.01 8.02 28.38
CA MET A 159 4.58 8.39 27.09
C MET A 159 5.23 7.22 26.34
N ASN A 160 5.79 6.23 27.05
CA ASN A 160 6.57 5.15 26.45
C ASN A 160 5.75 3.86 26.27
N THR A 161 4.75 3.62 27.12
CA THR A 161 4.01 2.34 27.16
C THR A 161 2.52 2.49 26.92
N GLY A 162 1.96 3.69 27.12
CA GLY A 162 0.53 3.93 27.18
C GLY A 162 -0.12 4.12 25.81
N ILE A 163 -1.31 3.54 25.61
CA ILE A 163 -2.14 3.77 24.41
C ILE A 163 -2.42 5.26 24.17
N PHE A 164 -2.54 6.04 25.25
CA PHE A 164 -2.77 7.48 25.18
C PHE A 164 -1.49 8.29 25.45
N GLY A 165 -0.30 7.67 25.41
CA GLY A 165 0.98 8.35 25.59
C GLY A 165 1.21 9.50 24.60
N PHE A 166 0.56 9.44 23.45
CA PHE A 166 0.55 10.51 22.44
C PHE A 166 -0.09 11.83 22.92
N CYS A 167 -0.86 11.81 24.01
CA CYS A 167 -1.46 12.98 24.66
C CYS A 167 -0.50 13.73 25.60
N ASN A 168 0.80 13.39 25.60
CA ASN A 168 1.79 14.10 26.39
C ASN A 168 1.78 15.60 26.08
N SER A 169 1.67 16.45 27.12
CA SER A 169 1.52 17.90 26.97
C SER A 169 2.69 18.59 26.25
N GLU A 170 3.89 18.02 26.31
CA GLU A 170 5.10 18.57 25.68
C GLU A 170 5.04 18.45 24.15
N TYR A 171 4.48 17.35 23.63
CA TYR A 171 4.44 17.04 22.20
C TYR A 171 3.04 17.04 21.59
N PHE A 172 2.00 17.32 22.39
CA PHE A 172 0.59 17.17 21.99
C PHE A 172 0.27 17.84 20.65
N LEU A 173 0.71 19.08 20.45
CA LEU A 173 0.43 19.79 19.18
C LEU A 173 1.10 19.12 17.98
N TYR A 174 2.34 18.68 18.13
CA TYR A 174 3.06 17.98 17.07
C TYR A 174 2.37 16.64 16.77
N THR A 175 2.10 15.84 17.80
CA THR A 175 1.51 14.52 17.63
C THR A 175 0.08 14.59 17.10
N PHE A 176 -0.73 15.55 17.56
CA PHE A 176 -2.11 15.69 17.10
C PHE A 176 -2.20 16.25 15.68
N PHE A 177 -1.53 17.38 15.40
CA PHE A 177 -1.66 18.06 14.11
C PHE A 177 -0.78 17.43 13.02
N ILE A 178 0.51 17.21 13.31
CA ILE A 178 1.42 16.70 12.28
C ILE A 178 1.20 15.20 12.10
N LEU A 179 1.29 14.42 13.18
CA LEU A 179 1.23 12.97 13.07
C LEU A 179 -0.21 12.44 12.86
N GLY A 180 -1.14 12.85 13.71
CA GLY A 180 -2.52 12.38 13.66
C GLY A 180 -3.31 12.93 12.47
N PHE A 181 -3.31 14.26 12.31
CA PHE A 181 -4.14 14.90 11.30
C PHE A 181 -3.51 14.86 9.90
N PHE A 182 -2.29 15.40 9.71
CA PHE A 182 -1.67 15.46 8.38
C PHE A 182 -1.20 14.08 7.90
N THR A 183 -0.29 13.42 8.63
CA THR A 183 0.27 12.13 8.17
C THR A 183 -0.69 10.96 8.35
N GLY A 184 -1.67 11.07 9.25
CA GLY A 184 -2.71 10.07 9.43
C GLY A 184 -3.95 10.35 8.58
N ALA A 185 -4.85 11.19 9.09
CA ALA A 185 -6.19 11.36 8.52
C ALA A 185 -6.20 11.93 7.10
N VAL A 186 -5.45 13.00 6.83
CA VAL A 186 -5.41 13.66 5.52
C VAL A 186 -4.73 12.78 4.47
N ALA A 187 -3.58 12.18 4.80
CA ALA A 187 -2.89 11.27 3.90
C ALA A 187 -3.78 10.08 3.51
N GLN A 188 -4.37 9.41 4.49
CA GLN A 188 -5.25 8.25 4.26
C GLN A 188 -6.51 8.62 3.47
N PHE A 189 -7.12 9.76 3.77
CA PHE A 189 -8.29 10.23 3.03
C PHE A 189 -7.95 10.56 1.57
N THR A 190 -6.84 11.27 1.33
CA THR A 190 -6.41 11.64 -0.03
C THR A 190 -6.05 10.40 -0.86
N GLU A 191 -5.41 9.40 -0.24
CA GLU A 191 -5.13 8.12 -0.88
C GLU A 191 -6.42 7.42 -1.31
N TYR A 192 -7.40 7.31 -0.41
CA TYR A 192 -8.70 6.69 -0.71
C TYR A 192 -9.49 7.48 -1.76
N GLN A 193 -9.39 8.82 -1.71
CA GLN A 193 -10.04 9.69 -2.68
C GLN A 193 -9.39 9.53 -4.07
N SER A 194 -8.08 9.28 -4.13
CA SER A 194 -7.37 9.04 -5.40
C SER A 194 -7.86 7.75 -6.06
N LEU A 195 -8.11 6.70 -5.28
CA LEU A 195 -8.71 5.45 -5.77
C LEU A 195 -10.11 5.63 -6.37
N LYS A 196 -10.78 6.77 -6.12
CA LYS A 196 -12.07 7.08 -6.74
C LYS A 196 -11.95 7.39 -8.22
N TYR A 197 -10.84 8.02 -8.59
CA TYR A 197 -10.59 8.54 -9.93
C TYR A 197 -9.58 7.70 -10.71
N PHE A 198 -8.72 6.98 -10.00
CA PHE A 198 -7.62 6.22 -10.57
C PHE A 198 -7.70 4.75 -10.18
N SER A 199 -7.20 3.87 -11.05
CA SER A 199 -7.06 2.46 -10.72
C SER A 199 -6.04 2.26 -9.59
N PRO A 200 -6.14 1.17 -8.81
CA PRO A 200 -5.16 0.81 -7.79
C PRO A 200 -3.71 0.84 -8.29
N LEU A 201 -3.50 0.41 -9.55
CA LEU A 201 -2.18 0.38 -10.15
C LEU A 201 -1.58 1.79 -10.30
N ILE A 202 -2.36 2.77 -10.74
CA ILE A 202 -1.89 4.16 -10.87
C ILE A 202 -1.50 4.72 -9.50
N VAL A 203 -2.33 4.49 -8.48
CA VAL A 203 -2.04 4.99 -7.11
C VAL A 203 -0.77 4.35 -6.54
N ILE A 204 -0.60 3.03 -6.70
CA ILE A 204 0.62 2.32 -6.29
C ILE A 204 1.87 2.90 -6.96
N ASN A 205 1.77 3.40 -8.19
CA ASN A 205 2.91 4.02 -8.90
C ASN A 205 3.37 5.31 -8.25
N PHE A 206 2.41 6.11 -7.77
CA PHE A 206 2.74 7.32 -7.03
C PHE A 206 3.40 7.00 -5.69
N LEU A 207 3.05 5.86 -5.07
CA LEU A 207 3.71 5.41 -3.85
C LEU A 207 5.16 4.94 -4.06
N LEU A 208 5.63 4.78 -5.31
CA LEU A 208 7.04 4.49 -5.59
C LEU A 208 7.98 5.64 -5.25
N PHE A 209 7.46 6.86 -5.07
CA PHE A 209 8.26 7.97 -4.58
C PHE A 209 8.47 7.93 -3.07
N GLU A 210 7.67 7.15 -2.34
CA GLU A 210 7.72 7.07 -0.88
C GLU A 210 9.07 6.61 -0.34
N PRO A 211 9.75 5.57 -0.87
CA PRO A 211 11.06 5.15 -0.37
C PRO A 211 12.12 6.26 -0.42
N ILE A 212 12.11 7.07 -1.48
CA ILE A 212 13.06 8.19 -1.65
C ILE A 212 12.84 9.24 -0.57
N ILE A 213 11.58 9.62 -0.35
CA ILE A 213 11.19 10.64 0.64
C ILE A 213 11.43 10.11 2.07
N SER A 214 11.05 8.86 2.32
CA SER A 214 11.19 8.19 3.61
C SER A 214 12.65 8.09 4.04
N GLN A 215 13.54 7.65 3.14
CA GLN A 215 14.97 7.58 3.45
C GLN A 215 15.56 8.96 3.75
N PHE A 216 15.23 9.97 2.92
CA PHE A 216 15.70 11.35 3.15
C PHE A 216 15.25 11.87 4.52
N GLN A 217 13.97 11.68 4.86
CA GLN A 217 13.41 12.09 6.14
C GLN A 217 14.06 11.33 7.31
N SER A 218 14.29 10.03 7.16
CA SER A 218 14.93 9.19 8.18
C SER A 218 16.35 9.65 8.51
N CYS A 219 17.16 9.97 7.48
CA CYS A 219 18.50 10.52 7.67
C CYS A 219 18.46 11.90 8.33
N TRP A 220 17.53 12.77 7.93
CA TRP A 220 17.40 14.10 8.54
C TRP A 220 17.01 14.02 10.02
N LEU A 221 16.09 13.12 10.37
CA LEU A 221 15.68 12.91 11.76
C LEU A 221 16.72 12.15 12.60
N GLY A 222 17.82 11.69 12.00
CA GLY A 222 18.86 10.92 12.68
C GLY A 222 18.38 9.53 13.12
N ILE A 223 17.35 8.98 12.46
CA ILE A 223 16.80 7.65 12.74
C ILE A 223 17.64 6.57 12.03
N ASP A 224 18.14 6.88 10.84
CA ASP A 224 18.94 5.99 10.00
C ASP A 224 20.13 6.74 9.40
N GLN A 225 21.16 6.00 8.98
CA GLN A 225 22.28 6.58 8.25
C GLN A 225 21.97 6.67 6.75
N ALA A 226 22.79 7.43 6.01
CA ALA A 226 22.71 7.42 4.56
C ALA A 226 22.94 5.98 4.06
N PRO A 227 22.14 5.48 3.10
CA PRO A 227 22.39 4.18 2.51
C PRO A 227 23.78 4.15 1.87
N GLY A 228 24.38 2.96 1.83
CA GLY A 228 25.60 2.77 1.07
C GLY A 228 25.35 2.75 -0.44
N GLU A 229 26.43 2.64 -1.20
CA GLU A 229 26.41 2.74 -2.66
C GLU A 229 25.54 1.66 -3.31
N MET A 230 25.55 0.45 -2.75
CA MET A 230 24.79 -0.68 -3.28
C MET A 230 23.28 -0.49 -3.08
N THR A 231 22.84 0.11 -1.98
CA THR A 231 21.43 0.42 -1.77
C THR A 231 20.93 1.49 -2.74
N TYR A 232 21.75 2.49 -3.09
CA TYR A 232 21.38 3.47 -4.10
C TYR A 232 21.23 2.84 -5.49
N ILE A 233 22.20 2.01 -5.90
CA ILE A 233 22.15 1.32 -7.19
C ILE A 233 20.95 0.36 -7.22
N GLY A 234 20.80 -0.47 -6.20
CA GLY A 234 19.72 -1.43 -6.08
C GLY A 234 18.35 -0.74 -6.03
N GLY A 235 18.21 0.31 -5.24
CA GLY A 235 17.01 1.15 -5.18
C GLY A 235 16.63 1.74 -6.54
N LEU A 236 17.59 2.23 -7.32
CA LEU A 236 17.35 2.74 -8.67
C LEU A 236 16.82 1.63 -9.61
N PHE A 237 17.45 0.45 -9.61
CA PHE A 237 16.97 -0.69 -10.39
C PHE A 237 15.58 -1.14 -9.95
N THR A 238 15.30 -1.12 -8.63
CA THR A 238 13.99 -1.48 -8.10
C THR A 238 12.91 -0.49 -8.53
N LEU A 239 13.16 0.81 -8.40
CA LEU A 239 12.24 1.86 -8.83
C LEU A 239 11.95 1.78 -10.33
N LEU A 240 12.98 1.60 -11.17
CA LEU A 240 12.80 1.42 -12.60
C LEU A 240 11.98 0.16 -12.90
N GLY A 241 12.26 -0.94 -12.20
CA GLY A 241 11.52 -2.18 -12.36
C GLY A 241 10.04 -2.02 -12.04
N ILE A 242 9.71 -1.41 -10.90
CA ILE A 242 8.31 -1.20 -10.52
C ILE A 242 7.62 -0.22 -11.47
N PHE A 243 8.31 0.81 -11.95
CA PHE A 243 7.80 1.70 -13.00
C PHE A 243 7.43 0.93 -14.29
N PHE A 244 8.31 0.05 -14.78
CA PHE A 244 8.04 -0.77 -15.97
C PHE A 244 6.89 -1.75 -15.76
N VAL A 245 6.80 -2.35 -14.57
CA VAL A 245 5.65 -3.18 -14.18
C VAL A 245 4.36 -2.41 -14.37
N SER A 246 4.29 -1.24 -13.79
CA SER A 246 3.02 -0.56 -13.77
C SER A 246 2.68 0.13 -15.07
N TYR A 247 3.67 0.64 -15.80
CA TYR A 247 3.48 1.12 -17.17
C TYR A 247 2.96 0.00 -18.09
N GLY A 248 3.52 -1.21 -17.96
CA GLY A 248 3.05 -2.38 -18.69
C GLY A 248 1.61 -2.76 -18.36
N GLY A 249 1.26 -2.77 -17.08
CA GLY A 249 -0.10 -3.09 -16.64
C GLY A 249 -1.14 -2.08 -17.16
N GLN A 250 -0.81 -0.79 -17.12
CA GLN A 250 -1.70 0.27 -17.62
C GLN A 250 -1.93 0.15 -19.13
N LEU A 251 -0.86 -0.10 -19.92
CA LEU A 251 -0.98 -0.30 -21.36
C LEU A 251 -1.85 -1.53 -21.70
N LEU A 252 -1.78 -2.58 -20.88
CA LEU A 252 -2.62 -3.77 -21.06
C LEU A 252 -4.09 -3.46 -20.78
N GLU A 253 -4.39 -2.74 -19.71
CA GLU A 253 -5.76 -2.29 -19.39
C GLU A 253 -6.35 -1.50 -20.57
N ASP A 254 -5.62 -0.52 -21.10
CA ASP A 254 -6.04 0.29 -22.25
C ASP A 254 -6.31 -0.56 -23.51
N ILE A 255 -5.45 -1.56 -23.78
CA ILE A 255 -5.63 -2.46 -24.93
C ILE A 255 -6.90 -3.30 -24.77
N LEU A 256 -7.14 -3.84 -23.57
CA LEU A 256 -8.30 -4.69 -23.29
C LEU A 256 -9.61 -3.91 -23.36
N GLU A 257 -9.65 -2.68 -22.83
CA GLU A 257 -10.82 -1.80 -22.93
C GLU A 257 -11.15 -1.47 -24.39
N ASN A 258 -10.14 -1.10 -25.18
CA ASN A 258 -10.32 -0.81 -26.60
C ASN A 258 -10.85 -2.02 -27.39
N GLN A 259 -10.36 -3.22 -27.11
CA GLN A 259 -10.86 -4.45 -27.73
C GLN A 259 -12.31 -4.74 -27.36
N ASN A 260 -12.69 -4.53 -26.10
CA ASN A 260 -14.07 -4.71 -25.65
C ASN A 260 -15.03 -3.73 -26.32
N ASN A 261 -14.65 -2.44 -26.40
CA ASN A 261 -15.44 -1.41 -27.06
C ASN A 261 -15.65 -1.71 -28.56
N GLN A 262 -14.60 -2.20 -29.25
CA GLN A 262 -14.72 -2.60 -30.65
C GLN A 262 -15.64 -3.81 -30.86
N LYS A 263 -15.61 -4.81 -29.96
CA LYS A 263 -16.53 -5.97 -30.02
C LYS A 263 -17.99 -5.55 -29.85
N ILE A 264 -18.27 -4.66 -28.90
CA ILE A 264 -19.64 -4.14 -28.65
C ILE A 264 -20.17 -3.39 -29.88
N SER A 265 -19.35 -2.52 -30.48
CA SER A 265 -19.73 -1.76 -31.69
C SER A 265 -20.01 -2.66 -32.90
N LYS A 266 -19.19 -3.71 -33.11
CA LYS A 266 -19.45 -4.71 -34.16
C LYS A 266 -20.74 -5.49 -33.92
N GLY A 267 -20.99 -5.94 -32.69
CA GLY A 267 -22.23 -6.65 -32.34
C GLY A 267 -23.50 -5.80 -32.51
N HIS A 268 -23.44 -4.50 -32.21
CA HIS A 268 -24.54 -3.57 -32.51
C HIS A 268 -24.77 -3.39 -34.02
N SER A 269 -23.69 -3.32 -34.80
CA SER A 269 -23.76 -3.17 -36.26
C SER A 269 -24.35 -4.40 -36.96
N GLU A 270 -24.05 -5.60 -36.47
CA GLU A 270 -24.65 -6.85 -36.98
C GLU A 270 -26.13 -6.97 -36.62
N ASN A 271 -26.53 -6.63 -35.39
CA ASN A 271 -27.94 -6.62 -34.98
C ASN A 271 -28.78 -5.62 -35.81
N TYR A 272 -28.24 -4.44 -36.12
CA TYR A 272 -28.91 -3.47 -36.99
C TYR A 272 -29.09 -4.00 -38.42
N LYS A 273 -28.10 -4.72 -38.96
CA LYS A 273 -28.24 -5.35 -40.29
C LYS A 273 -29.31 -6.43 -40.30
N ILE A 274 -29.38 -7.27 -39.25
CA ILE A 274 -30.39 -8.33 -39.13
C ILE A 274 -31.81 -7.73 -39.07
N GLN A 275 -32.00 -6.62 -38.37
CA GLN A 275 -33.30 -5.92 -38.30
C GLN A 275 -33.73 -5.25 -39.62
N LEU A 276 -32.80 -4.92 -40.52
CA LEU A 276 -33.12 -4.33 -41.83
C LEU A 276 -33.38 -5.38 -42.93
N THR A 277 -33.07 -6.65 -42.66
CA THR A 277 -33.28 -7.78 -43.60
C THR A 277 -34.53 -8.61 -43.31
N ASN A 278 -35.29 -8.30 -42.25
CA ASN A 278 -36.59 -8.90 -41.94
C ASN A 278 -37.73 -7.91 -42.18
#